data_AF-A0A5A7NLK1-F1
#
_entry.id   AF-A0A5A7NLK1-F1
#
_cell.length_a   1.000
_cell.length_b   1.000
_cell.length_c   1.000
_cell.angle_alpha   90.00
_cell.angle_beta   90.00
_cell.angle_gamma   90.00
#
_symmetry.space_group_name_H-M   'P 1'
#
loop_
_entity.id
_entity.type
_entity.pdbx_description
1 polymer ?
#
loop_
_entity_poly.entity_id
_entity_poly.type
_entity_poly.pdbx_seq_one_letter_code
_entity_poly.pdbx_strand_id
1 'polypeptide(L)'
;MKAAKEGSDWSLTRRTDGSIAKTVNAGELWDQVAYAAWSCADPGIQFHSTINDWHTCPASGEIRASNPCSEYMFLDDTACNLASLNLLQFRSENGDFEVENFEHAVRLWTLALEISVLMAQFPSPRIAELSYRYRTLGLGYANIGGLLMSLGLSYDSDEGRALCGAISALMTGTSYATSAEIASELGPFPGYADNAEHMLRVMRNHRRAAYGEHDGYEGLATKPVPLDVECCQDQALVAAATAAWDRAIELGEMHGYRNAQSTVIAPTGTIAGDGLRYHGHRAGFRAGQIQETGRRRLFQDHQPHRAAIAGGFGLRTARSARHDRLCGGPRYTGWRPPYQS
;
A
#
# COMPACT_ATOMS: atom_id res chain seq x y z
N MET A 1 21.87 8.15 3.76
CA MET A 1 21.35 8.71 5.03
C MET A 1 22.41 8.92 6.09
N LYS A 2 23.19 7.90 6.52
CA LYS A 2 24.26 8.09 7.53
C LYS A 2 25.23 9.23 7.15
N ALA A 3 25.77 9.16 5.93
CA ALA A 3 26.63 10.21 5.38
C ALA A 3 26.01 11.62 5.45
N ALA A 4 24.73 11.76 5.10
CA ALA A 4 24.04 13.05 5.16
C ALA A 4 23.87 13.56 6.61
N LYS A 5 23.59 12.67 7.57
CA LYS A 5 23.50 13.03 9.00
C LYS A 5 24.85 13.41 9.60
N GLU A 6 25.91 12.72 9.18
CA GLU A 6 27.27 12.91 9.66
C GLU A 6 28.01 14.04 8.92
N GLY A 7 27.40 14.63 7.89
CA GLY A 7 28.00 15.68 7.06
C GLY A 7 29.18 15.19 6.20
N SER A 8 29.25 13.90 5.91
CA SER A 8 30.32 13.30 5.12
C SER A 8 30.04 13.33 3.62
N ASP A 9 31.07 13.01 2.83
CA ASP A 9 30.95 12.90 1.38
C ASP A 9 30.23 11.61 0.94
N TRP A 10 29.70 11.64 -0.28
CA TRP A 10 29.03 10.53 -0.97
C TRP A 10 29.56 10.36 -2.39
N SER A 11 29.94 9.13 -2.76
CA SER A 11 30.47 8.82 -4.09
C SER A 11 29.39 8.29 -5.03
N LEU A 12 29.16 9.01 -6.14
CA LEU A 12 28.27 8.61 -7.22
C LEU A 12 28.98 7.62 -8.13
N THR A 13 28.38 6.44 -8.31
CA THR A 13 28.99 5.32 -9.02
C THR A 13 28.31 5.09 -10.36
N ARG A 14 29.08 4.83 -11.42
CA ARG A 14 28.53 4.50 -12.74
C ARG A 14 27.95 3.09 -12.73
N ARG A 15 26.73 2.93 -13.26
CA ARG A 15 26.11 1.60 -13.41
C ARG A 15 26.77 0.72 -14.47
N THR A 16 27.55 1.29 -15.40
CA THR A 16 28.15 0.57 -16.53
C THR A 16 29.44 -0.16 -16.17
N ASP A 17 30.29 0.43 -15.33
CA ASP A 17 31.63 -0.09 -15.03
C ASP A 17 31.97 -0.08 -13.53
N GLY A 18 31.07 0.42 -12.66
CA GLY A 18 31.30 0.50 -11.22
C GLY A 18 32.32 1.55 -10.79
N SER A 19 32.85 2.36 -11.70
CA SER A 19 33.80 3.43 -11.36
C SER A 19 33.11 4.61 -10.67
N ILE A 20 33.84 5.31 -9.79
CA ILE A 20 33.37 6.56 -9.19
C ILE A 20 33.33 7.62 -10.29
N ALA A 21 32.14 8.18 -10.53
CA ALA A 21 31.93 9.27 -11.47
C ALA A 21 32.24 10.64 -10.84
N LYS A 22 31.76 10.84 -9.60
CA LYS A 22 31.89 12.09 -8.85
C LYS A 22 31.66 11.84 -7.37
N THR A 23 32.36 12.56 -6.51
CA THR A 23 32.07 12.63 -5.07
C THR A 23 31.43 13.97 -4.74
N VAL A 24 30.40 13.97 -3.92
CA VAL A 24 29.59 15.16 -3.54
C VAL A 24 29.37 15.19 -2.03
N ASN A 25 29.09 16.36 -1.47
CA ASN A 25 28.65 16.43 -0.08
C ASN A 25 27.26 15.77 0.06
N ALA A 26 27.11 14.84 1.01
CA ALA A 26 25.87 14.09 1.17
C ALA A 26 24.71 14.95 1.70
N GLY A 27 25.01 15.96 2.53
CA GLY A 27 24.03 16.91 3.06
C GLY A 27 23.46 17.79 1.95
N GLU A 28 24.33 18.40 1.13
CA GLU A 28 23.90 19.22 -0.01
C GLU A 28 23.08 18.42 -1.03
N LEU A 29 23.43 17.15 -1.26
CA LEU A 29 22.64 16.26 -2.13
C LEU A 29 21.25 15.99 -1.52
N TRP A 30 21.18 15.77 -0.22
CA TRP A 30 19.92 15.56 0.49
C TRP A 30 19.04 16.82 0.44
N ASP A 31 19.62 18.00 0.60
CA ASP A 31 18.90 19.28 0.51
C ASP A 31 18.34 19.51 -0.90
N GLN A 32 19.07 19.12 -1.95
CA GLN A 32 18.57 19.17 -3.33
C GLN A 32 17.37 18.25 -3.54
N VAL A 33 17.42 17.03 -2.99
CA VAL A 33 16.30 16.09 -3.04
C VAL A 33 15.08 16.64 -2.29
N ALA A 34 15.30 17.20 -1.09
CA ALA A 34 14.24 17.81 -0.29
C ALA A 34 13.61 19.02 -1.01
N TYR A 35 14.43 19.88 -1.63
CA TYR A 35 13.96 21.01 -2.40
C TYR A 35 13.13 20.59 -3.62
N ALA A 36 13.57 19.57 -4.36
CA ALA A 36 12.80 19.01 -5.47
C ALA A 36 11.45 18.47 -4.99
N ALA A 37 11.44 17.65 -3.94
CA ALA A 37 10.21 17.09 -3.37
C ALA A 37 9.24 18.18 -2.90
N TRP A 38 9.75 19.26 -2.29
CA TRP A 38 8.93 20.42 -1.94
C TRP A 38 8.41 21.16 -3.18
N SER A 39 9.24 21.33 -4.20
CA SER A 39 8.93 22.10 -5.41
C SER A 39 7.93 21.41 -6.33
N CYS A 40 7.96 20.08 -6.45
CA CYS A 40 7.16 19.35 -7.44
C CYS A 40 6.55 18.04 -6.94
N ALA A 41 6.63 17.74 -5.63
CA ALA A 41 6.17 16.47 -5.04
C ALA A 41 6.94 15.22 -5.51
N ASP A 42 8.10 15.40 -6.14
CA ASP A 42 8.99 14.34 -6.61
C ASP A 42 10.47 14.67 -6.35
N PRO A 43 11.35 13.68 -6.13
CA PRO A 43 11.05 12.24 -6.14
C PRO A 43 10.42 11.75 -4.84
N GLY A 44 9.60 10.70 -4.93
CA GLY A 44 9.25 9.89 -3.76
C GLY A 44 10.50 9.28 -3.10
N ILE A 45 10.49 9.14 -1.77
CA ILE A 45 11.61 8.61 -0.99
C ILE A 45 11.31 7.19 -0.53
N GLN A 46 12.24 6.27 -0.79
CA GLN A 46 12.18 4.88 -0.38
C GLN A 46 13.50 4.49 0.30
N PHE A 47 13.43 3.68 1.35
CA PHE A 47 14.59 3.23 2.10
C PHE A 47 14.96 1.80 1.70
N HIS A 48 15.84 1.69 0.69
CA HIS A 48 16.25 0.42 0.07
C HIS A 48 16.67 -0.66 1.07
N SER A 49 17.49 -0.30 2.07
CA SER A 49 17.93 -1.23 3.11
C SER A 49 16.76 -1.76 3.94
N THR A 50 15.90 -0.87 4.44
CA THR A 50 14.72 -1.27 5.21
C THR A 50 13.79 -2.16 4.39
N ILE A 51 13.54 -1.82 3.13
CA ILE A 51 12.69 -2.62 2.24
C ILE A 51 13.24 -4.04 2.07
N ASN A 52 14.54 -4.18 1.80
CA ASN A 52 15.15 -5.50 1.59
C ASN A 52 15.36 -6.28 2.90
N ASP A 53 15.57 -5.61 4.04
CA ASP A 53 15.66 -6.25 5.36
C ASP A 53 14.35 -6.99 5.69
N TRP A 54 13.20 -6.44 5.29
CA TRP A 54 11.87 -7.03 5.45
C TRP A 54 11.40 -7.88 4.26
N HIS A 55 12.26 -8.12 3.26
CA HIS A 55 11.89 -8.95 2.11
C HIS A 55 11.74 -10.42 2.52
N THR A 56 10.61 -11.01 2.13
CA THR A 56 10.30 -12.42 2.35
C THR A 56 10.99 -13.35 1.35
N CYS A 57 11.47 -12.85 0.20
CA CYS A 57 12.09 -13.66 -0.85
C CYS A 57 13.47 -13.20 -1.37
N PRO A 58 14.43 -12.85 -0.50
CA PRO A 58 15.72 -12.32 -0.92
C PRO A 58 16.60 -13.33 -1.69
N ALA A 59 16.40 -14.64 -1.51
CA ALA A 59 17.12 -15.65 -2.29
C ALA A 59 16.69 -15.65 -3.77
N SER A 60 15.48 -15.13 -4.05
CA SER A 60 14.94 -14.96 -5.40
C SER A 60 15.35 -13.66 -6.08
N GLY A 61 15.97 -12.73 -5.35
CA GLY A 61 16.44 -11.46 -5.89
C GLY A 61 16.25 -10.30 -4.91
N GLU A 62 16.91 -9.19 -5.22
CA GLU A 62 16.77 -7.94 -4.47
C GLU A 62 15.56 -7.14 -4.98
N ILE A 63 14.82 -6.50 -4.07
CA ILE A 63 13.81 -5.50 -4.43
C ILE A 63 14.54 -4.24 -4.88
N ARG A 64 14.37 -3.86 -6.15
CA ARG A 64 15.07 -2.72 -6.76
C ARG A 64 14.26 -1.44 -6.78
N ALA A 65 12.94 -1.57 -6.87
CA ALA A 65 12.02 -0.45 -6.99
C ALA A 65 10.63 -0.88 -6.53
N SER A 66 9.78 0.11 -6.29
CA SER A 66 8.35 -0.09 -6.05
C SER A 66 7.53 0.04 -7.33
N ASN A 67 6.21 -0.13 -7.19
CA ASN A 67 5.20 0.20 -8.20
C ASN A 67 4.91 1.73 -8.23
N PRO A 68 4.08 2.22 -9.16
CA PRO A 68 3.78 3.64 -9.31
C PRO A 68 3.17 4.33 -8.08
N CYS A 69 2.56 3.57 -7.16
CA CYS A 69 1.93 4.11 -5.97
C CYS A 69 2.77 3.95 -4.70
N SER A 70 4.00 3.40 -4.81
CA SER A 70 4.98 3.25 -3.72
C SER A 70 4.57 2.36 -2.54
N GLU A 71 3.52 1.56 -2.66
CA GLU A 71 3.05 0.65 -1.63
C GLU A 71 3.61 -0.77 -1.83
N TYR A 72 3.74 -1.22 -3.08
CA TYR A 72 4.08 -2.59 -3.41
C TYR A 72 5.59 -2.76 -3.56
N MET A 73 6.19 -3.61 -2.71
CA MET A 73 7.63 -3.82 -2.63
C MET A 73 7.94 -5.29 -2.82
N PHE A 74 8.13 -5.70 -4.08
CA PHE A 74 8.46 -7.08 -4.40
C PHE A 74 9.35 -7.15 -5.64
N LEU A 75 9.69 -8.36 -6.06
CA LEU A 75 10.54 -8.64 -7.21
C LEU A 75 10.00 -8.02 -8.51
N ASP A 76 10.92 -7.64 -9.40
CA ASP A 76 10.61 -7.14 -10.74
C ASP A 76 9.68 -8.10 -11.49
N ASP A 77 8.81 -7.54 -12.34
CA ASP A 77 7.86 -8.30 -13.16
C ASP A 77 6.88 -9.17 -12.34
N THR A 78 6.48 -8.72 -11.14
CA THR A 78 5.37 -9.32 -10.38
C THR A 78 4.16 -8.40 -10.34
N ALA A 79 2.96 -8.98 -10.26
CA ALA A 79 1.70 -8.23 -10.23
C ALA A 79 1.22 -7.95 -8.80
N CYS A 80 0.47 -6.87 -8.66
CA CYS A 80 -0.12 -6.42 -7.40
C CYS A 80 -1.62 -6.73 -7.39
N ASN A 81 -2.04 -7.75 -6.64
CA ASN A 81 -3.45 -8.15 -6.52
C ASN A 81 -4.05 -7.50 -5.27
N LEU A 82 -4.87 -6.46 -5.46
CA LEU A 82 -5.28 -5.54 -4.40
C LEU A 82 -6.74 -5.70 -3.98
N ALA A 83 -6.99 -5.61 -2.68
CA ALA A 83 -8.32 -5.35 -2.12
C ALA A 83 -8.19 -4.42 -0.91
N SER A 84 -9.27 -3.74 -0.52
CA SER A 84 -9.27 -2.88 0.67
C SER A 84 -10.56 -3.00 1.45
N LEU A 85 -10.43 -3.29 2.75
CA LEU A 85 -11.55 -3.31 3.69
C LEU A 85 -11.91 -1.89 4.13
N ASN A 86 -13.20 -1.58 4.20
CA ASN A 86 -13.66 -0.31 4.76
C ASN A 86 -13.75 -0.40 6.28
N LEU A 87 -12.85 0.25 7.02
CA LEU A 87 -12.79 0.13 8.48
C LEU A 87 -14.04 0.59 9.21
N LEU A 88 -14.83 1.50 8.63
CA LEU A 88 -16.09 1.97 9.23
C LEU A 88 -17.17 0.88 9.32
N GLN A 89 -17.05 -0.21 8.54
CA GLN A 89 -17.99 -1.33 8.60
C GLN A 89 -17.73 -2.25 9.80
N PHE A 90 -16.60 -2.08 10.50
CA PHE A 90 -16.21 -2.87 11.67
C PHE A 90 -16.27 -2.04 12.95
N ARG A 91 -17.08 -0.98 12.96
CA ARG A 91 -17.36 -0.18 14.15
C ARG A 91 -18.77 -0.53 14.60
N SER A 92 -18.90 -1.02 15.83
CA SER A 92 -20.20 -1.29 16.44
C SER A 92 -20.99 0.02 16.68
N GLU A 93 -22.28 -0.10 16.97
CA GLU A 93 -23.09 1.06 17.33
C GLU A 93 -22.56 1.79 18.58
N ASN A 94 -21.99 1.02 19.52
CA ASN A 94 -21.39 1.52 20.77
C ASN A 94 -20.02 2.17 20.55
N GLY A 95 -19.43 2.03 19.37
CA GLY A 95 -18.11 2.56 19.04
C GLY A 95 -16.95 1.57 19.23
N ASP A 96 -17.21 0.34 19.63
CA ASP A 96 -16.16 -0.68 19.74
C ASP A 96 -15.74 -1.18 18.35
N PHE A 97 -14.49 -1.62 18.21
CA PHE A 97 -14.01 -2.26 16.99
C PHE A 97 -14.40 -3.75 16.98
N GLU A 98 -15.09 -4.20 15.93
CA GLU A 98 -15.59 -5.57 15.80
C GLU A 98 -14.50 -6.52 15.29
N VAL A 99 -13.60 -6.91 16.20
CA VAL A 99 -12.44 -7.76 15.94
C VAL A 99 -12.79 -9.04 15.16
N GLU A 100 -13.77 -9.81 15.62
CA GLU A 100 -14.15 -11.09 15.02
C GLU A 100 -14.66 -10.93 13.58
N ASN A 101 -15.49 -9.91 13.33
CA ASN A 101 -15.99 -9.59 12.00
C ASN A 101 -14.85 -9.15 11.06
N PHE A 102 -13.90 -8.39 11.59
CA PHE A 102 -12.72 -7.96 10.84
C PHE A 102 -11.82 -9.15 10.47
N GLU A 103 -11.49 -10.03 11.42
CA GLU A 103 -10.73 -11.25 11.14
C GLU A 103 -11.42 -12.12 10.09
N HIS A 104 -12.74 -12.32 10.22
CA HIS A 104 -13.52 -13.08 9.24
C HIS A 104 -13.42 -12.47 7.84
N ALA A 105 -13.57 -11.15 7.72
CA ALA A 105 -13.44 -10.45 6.45
C ALA A 105 -12.02 -10.57 5.87
N VAL A 106 -10.98 -10.46 6.71
CA VAL A 106 -9.59 -10.63 6.29
C VAL A 106 -9.32 -12.02 5.74
N ARG A 107 -9.82 -13.08 6.40
CA ARG A 107 -9.72 -14.47 5.93
C ARG A 107 -10.39 -14.62 4.57
N LEU A 108 -11.64 -14.16 4.45
CA LEU A 108 -12.43 -14.25 3.23
C LEU A 108 -11.75 -13.54 2.05
N TRP A 109 -11.26 -12.31 2.27
CA TRP A 109 -10.62 -11.54 1.21
C TRP A 109 -9.21 -12.04 0.87
N THR A 110 -8.48 -12.61 1.82
CA THR A 110 -7.22 -13.30 1.53
C THR A 110 -7.46 -14.46 0.56
N LEU A 111 -8.50 -15.28 0.82
CA LEU A 111 -8.89 -16.37 -0.09
C LEU A 111 -9.36 -15.84 -1.46
N ALA A 112 -10.17 -14.78 -1.49
CA ALA A 112 -10.65 -14.19 -2.74
C ALA A 112 -9.49 -13.66 -3.61
N LEU A 113 -8.52 -12.97 -2.99
CA LEU A 113 -7.31 -12.50 -3.65
C LEU A 113 -6.44 -13.66 -4.15
N GLU A 114 -6.27 -14.71 -3.36
CA GLU A 114 -5.53 -15.90 -3.76
C GLU A 114 -6.16 -16.60 -4.99
N ILE A 115 -7.49 -16.70 -5.04
CA ILE A 115 -8.21 -17.23 -6.21
C ILE A 115 -8.00 -16.31 -7.43
N SER A 116 -8.04 -14.98 -7.22
CA SER A 116 -7.85 -14.00 -8.29
C SER A 116 -6.50 -14.11 -9.00
N VAL A 117 -5.44 -14.56 -8.31
CA VAL A 117 -4.12 -14.80 -8.91
C VAL A 117 -4.23 -15.77 -10.09
N LEU A 118 -5.09 -16.78 -9.99
CA LEU A 118 -5.28 -17.79 -11.04
C LEU A 118 -6.19 -17.33 -12.18
N MET A 119 -7.07 -16.36 -11.91
CA MET A 119 -8.01 -15.82 -12.90
C MET A 119 -7.44 -14.63 -13.67
N ALA A 120 -6.35 -14.05 -13.18
CA ALA A 120 -5.75 -12.84 -13.76
C ALA A 120 -5.17 -13.10 -15.16
N GLN A 121 -5.31 -12.08 -16.02
CA GLN A 121 -4.66 -12.03 -17.33
C GLN A 121 -3.49 -11.05 -17.26
N PHE A 122 -2.31 -11.50 -17.67
CA PHE A 122 -1.09 -10.72 -17.56
C PHE A 122 -0.59 -10.23 -18.92
N PRO A 123 -0.02 -9.02 -19.01
CA PRO A 123 0.40 -8.42 -20.27
C PRO A 123 1.67 -9.04 -20.85
N SER A 124 2.45 -9.78 -20.06
CA SER A 124 3.66 -10.48 -20.53
C SER A 124 3.77 -11.89 -19.92
N PRO A 125 4.39 -12.85 -20.63
CA PRO A 125 4.63 -14.19 -20.10
C PRO A 125 5.45 -14.19 -18.81
N ARG A 126 6.45 -13.29 -18.72
CA ARG A 126 7.30 -13.16 -17.54
C ARG A 126 6.51 -12.70 -16.32
N ILE A 127 5.61 -11.73 -16.49
CA ILE A 127 4.73 -11.27 -15.41
C ILE A 127 3.79 -12.39 -14.97
N ALA A 128 3.23 -13.16 -15.92
CA ALA A 128 2.38 -14.31 -15.60
C ALA A 128 3.12 -15.36 -14.77
N GLU A 129 4.34 -15.73 -15.19
CA GLU A 129 5.18 -16.71 -14.52
C GLU A 129 5.50 -16.30 -13.09
N LEU A 130 6.05 -15.09 -12.89
CA LEU A 130 6.49 -14.66 -11.57
C LEU A 130 5.31 -14.36 -10.63
N SER A 131 4.19 -13.83 -11.15
CA SER A 131 2.97 -13.63 -10.37
C SER A 131 2.39 -14.97 -9.89
N TYR A 132 2.44 -16.01 -10.71
CA TYR A 132 2.05 -17.37 -10.30
C TYR A 132 3.06 -17.98 -9.31
N ARG A 133 4.36 -17.76 -9.53
CA ARG A 133 5.44 -18.34 -8.72
C ARG A 133 5.47 -17.81 -7.28
N TYR A 134 5.17 -16.53 -7.08
CA TYR A 134 5.24 -15.88 -5.76
C TYR A 134 3.87 -15.56 -5.15
N ARG A 135 2.81 -15.53 -5.96
CA ARG A 135 1.42 -15.39 -5.51
C ARG A 135 1.23 -14.19 -4.58
N THR A 136 1.82 -13.05 -4.94
CA THR A 136 1.78 -11.84 -4.14
C THR A 136 0.37 -11.26 -4.07
N LEU A 137 -0.06 -10.93 -2.87
CA LEU A 137 -1.32 -10.27 -2.59
C LEU A 137 -1.04 -8.88 -2.00
N GLY A 138 -2.09 -8.07 -1.94
CA GLY A 138 -2.08 -6.78 -1.31
C GLY A 138 -3.45 -6.46 -0.72
N LEU A 139 -3.79 -7.17 0.35
CA LEU A 139 -4.93 -6.82 1.19
C LEU A 139 -4.58 -5.61 2.06
N GLY A 140 -5.43 -4.59 2.03
CA GLY A 140 -5.29 -3.40 2.84
C GLY A 140 -6.62 -2.91 3.40
N TYR A 141 -6.65 -1.65 3.82
CA TYR A 141 -7.86 -1.02 4.33
C TYR A 141 -7.96 0.47 3.95
N ALA A 142 -9.16 1.01 4.09
CA ALA A 142 -9.50 2.42 3.89
C ALA A 142 -10.23 2.98 5.13
N ASN A 143 -10.39 4.30 5.17
CA ASN A 143 -11.16 5.01 6.20
C ASN A 143 -10.60 4.93 7.64
N ILE A 144 -9.29 4.78 7.83
CA ILE A 144 -8.72 4.90 9.20
C ILE A 144 -8.96 6.27 9.81
N GLY A 145 -8.83 7.35 9.04
CA GLY A 145 -9.14 8.70 9.53
C GLY A 145 -10.61 8.85 9.93
N GLY A 146 -11.52 8.27 9.14
CA GLY A 146 -12.95 8.24 9.46
C GLY A 146 -13.24 7.45 10.73
N LEU A 147 -12.59 6.28 10.89
CA LEU A 147 -12.70 5.46 12.10
C LEU A 147 -12.21 6.26 13.32
N LEU A 148 -10.98 6.78 13.31
CA LEU A 148 -10.41 7.55 14.42
C LEU A 148 -11.31 8.73 14.82
N MET A 149 -11.81 9.49 13.84
CA MET A 149 -12.74 10.59 14.11
C MET A 149 -14.04 10.13 14.77
N SER A 150 -14.60 8.99 14.32
CA SER A 150 -15.83 8.44 14.91
C SER A 150 -15.66 7.88 16.33
N LEU A 151 -14.41 7.63 16.74
CA LEU A 151 -14.01 7.21 18.08
C LEU A 151 -13.59 8.38 18.96
N GLY A 152 -13.54 9.60 18.42
CA GLY A 152 -13.03 10.77 19.14
C GLY A 152 -11.51 10.75 19.36
N LEU A 153 -10.78 9.91 18.63
CA LEU A 153 -9.32 9.82 18.69
C LEU A 153 -8.69 10.80 17.70
N SER A 154 -7.73 11.60 18.19
CA SER A 154 -6.96 12.47 17.32
C SER A 154 -6.05 11.65 16.42
N TYR A 155 -5.93 12.07 15.15
CA TYR A 155 -5.09 11.37 14.17
C TYR A 155 -3.59 11.36 14.57
N ASP A 156 -3.15 12.38 15.31
CA ASP A 156 -1.77 12.56 15.78
C ASP A 156 -1.57 12.18 17.26
N SER A 157 -2.53 11.47 17.88
CA SER A 157 -2.31 10.98 19.25
C SER A 157 -1.63 9.62 19.27
N ASP A 158 -0.99 9.31 20.40
CA ASP A 158 -0.39 8.00 20.63
C ASP A 158 -1.44 6.89 20.57
N GLU A 159 -2.64 7.13 21.11
CA GLU A 159 -3.75 6.17 21.06
C GLU A 159 -4.25 5.94 19.62
N GLY A 160 -4.32 6.99 18.80
CA GLY A 160 -4.69 6.88 17.38
C GLY A 160 -3.67 6.08 16.56
N ARG A 161 -2.37 6.30 16.83
CA ARG A 161 -1.28 5.51 16.24
C ARG A 161 -1.30 4.06 16.71
N ALA A 162 -1.51 3.83 18.00
CA ALA A 162 -1.57 2.51 18.62
C ALA A 162 -2.72 1.68 18.04
N LEU A 163 -3.92 2.26 17.93
CA LEU A 163 -5.08 1.61 17.31
C LEU A 163 -4.82 1.25 15.84
N CYS A 164 -4.22 2.17 15.06
CA CYS A 164 -3.85 1.91 13.67
C CYS A 164 -2.84 0.76 13.54
N GLY A 165 -1.84 0.73 14.44
CA GLY A 165 -0.87 -0.35 14.54
C GLY A 165 -1.53 -1.70 14.86
N ALA A 166 -2.47 -1.73 15.80
CA ALA A 166 -3.18 -2.94 16.21
C ALA A 166 -4.07 -3.50 15.09
N ILE A 167 -4.82 -2.63 14.39
CA ILE A 167 -5.63 -3.03 13.21
C ILE A 167 -4.72 -3.60 12.10
N SER A 168 -3.59 -2.94 11.82
CA SER A 168 -2.63 -3.41 10.82
C SER A 168 -2.03 -4.77 11.21
N ALA A 169 -1.61 -4.92 12.47
CA ALA A 169 -1.05 -6.15 12.98
C ALA A 169 -2.07 -7.31 12.91
N LEU A 170 -3.32 -7.07 13.31
CA LEU A 170 -4.40 -8.04 13.21
C LEU A 170 -4.66 -8.48 11.76
N MET A 171 -4.76 -7.51 10.84
CA MET A 171 -4.99 -7.79 9.41
C MET A 171 -3.86 -8.64 8.83
N THR A 172 -2.60 -8.22 9.03
CA THR A 172 -1.46 -8.91 8.43
C THR A 172 -1.23 -10.28 9.07
N GLY A 173 -1.34 -10.40 10.39
CA GLY A 173 -1.25 -11.69 11.09
C GLY A 173 -2.34 -12.66 10.62
N THR A 174 -3.59 -12.22 10.56
CA THR A 174 -4.71 -13.04 10.10
C THR A 174 -4.55 -13.45 8.64
N SER A 175 -4.07 -12.55 7.77
CA SER A 175 -3.84 -12.85 6.36
C SER A 175 -2.73 -13.88 6.16
N TYR A 176 -1.61 -13.79 6.89
CA TYR A 176 -0.55 -14.83 6.82
C TYR A 176 -0.98 -16.15 7.47
N ALA A 177 -1.72 -16.12 8.57
CA ALA A 177 -2.31 -17.35 9.14
C ALA A 177 -3.22 -18.03 8.10
N THR A 178 -4.11 -17.28 7.45
CA THR A 178 -4.96 -17.79 6.36
C THR A 178 -4.14 -18.32 5.20
N SER A 179 -3.05 -17.63 4.83
CA SER A 179 -2.14 -18.08 3.77
C SER A 179 -1.48 -19.43 4.12
N ALA A 180 -1.13 -19.66 5.38
CA ALA A 180 -0.59 -20.93 5.86
C ALA A 180 -1.66 -22.04 5.91
N GLU A 181 -2.90 -21.71 6.28
CA GLU A 181 -4.04 -22.65 6.18
C GLU A 181 -4.29 -23.06 4.71
N ILE A 182 -4.22 -22.13 3.76
CA ILE A 182 -4.36 -22.49 2.33
C ILE A 182 -3.19 -23.37 1.89
N ALA A 183 -1.99 -23.13 2.42
CA ALA A 183 -0.81 -23.94 2.14
C ALA A 183 -0.93 -25.38 2.68
N SER A 184 -1.65 -25.63 3.77
CA SER A 184 -1.86 -27.00 4.27
C SER A 184 -2.68 -27.85 3.29
N GLU A 185 -3.55 -27.23 2.51
CA GLU A 185 -4.41 -27.90 1.52
C GLU A 185 -3.81 -27.91 0.10
N LEU A 186 -3.20 -26.80 -0.34
CA LEU A 186 -2.75 -26.60 -1.73
C LEU A 186 -1.23 -26.52 -1.90
N GLY A 187 -0.48 -26.62 -0.80
CA GLY A 187 0.96 -26.38 -0.74
C GLY A 187 1.32 -24.90 -0.72
N PRO A 188 2.55 -24.55 -0.31
CA PRO A 188 3.03 -23.16 -0.32
C PRO A 188 3.21 -22.61 -1.75
N PHE A 189 3.53 -21.32 -1.90
CA PHE A 189 3.85 -20.79 -3.24
C PHE A 189 5.08 -21.52 -3.84
N PRO A 190 5.16 -21.68 -5.17
CA PRO A 190 6.24 -22.44 -5.81
C PRO A 190 7.67 -21.99 -5.45
N GLY A 191 7.89 -20.70 -5.18
CA GLY A 191 9.19 -20.16 -4.75
C GLY A 191 9.50 -20.27 -3.25
N TYR A 192 8.66 -20.95 -2.45
CA TYR A 192 8.77 -20.94 -0.99
C TYR A 192 9.99 -21.69 -0.47
N ALA A 193 10.30 -22.86 -1.03
CA ALA A 193 11.41 -23.70 -0.55
C ALA A 193 12.75 -22.94 -0.53
N ASP A 194 13.00 -22.14 -1.57
CA ASP A 194 14.22 -21.31 -1.69
C ASP A 194 14.27 -20.17 -0.65
N ASN A 195 13.11 -19.79 -0.09
CA ASN A 195 12.95 -18.60 0.74
C ASN A 195 12.38 -18.87 2.14
N ALA A 196 12.19 -20.15 2.52
CA ALA A 196 11.46 -20.54 3.72
C ALA A 196 12.05 -19.91 5.00
N GLU A 197 13.37 -19.98 5.16
CA GLU A 197 14.07 -19.39 6.32
C GLU A 197 13.94 -17.85 6.35
N HIS A 198 14.05 -17.21 5.18
CA HIS A 198 13.93 -15.76 5.07
C HIS A 198 12.51 -15.27 5.38
N MET A 199 11.51 -16.00 4.91
CA MET A 199 10.11 -15.70 5.17
C MET A 199 9.79 -15.88 6.65
N LEU A 200 10.18 -17.01 7.27
CA LEU A 200 9.96 -17.25 8.69
C LEU A 200 10.66 -16.20 9.57
N ARG A 201 11.87 -15.76 9.21
CA ARG A 201 12.55 -14.63 9.86
C ARG A 201 11.69 -13.37 9.85
N VAL A 202 11.13 -13.00 8.70
CA VAL A 202 10.25 -11.83 8.56
C VAL A 202 8.99 -11.99 9.41
N MET A 203 8.37 -13.18 9.41
CA MET A 203 7.19 -13.43 10.25
C MET A 203 7.52 -13.32 11.74
N ARG A 204 8.67 -13.84 12.18
CA ARG A 204 9.11 -13.72 13.58
C ARG A 204 9.32 -12.26 13.96
N ASN A 205 9.92 -11.45 13.08
CA ASN A 205 10.06 -10.02 13.28
C ASN A 205 8.70 -9.30 13.41
N HIS A 206 7.73 -9.63 12.56
CA HIS A 206 6.39 -9.06 12.69
C HIS A 206 5.69 -9.49 13.99
N ARG A 207 5.85 -10.76 14.40
CA ARG A 207 5.34 -11.24 15.69
C ARG A 207 5.94 -10.43 16.84
N ARG A 208 7.26 -10.23 16.87
CA ARG A 208 7.93 -9.40 17.90
C ARG A 208 7.36 -7.97 17.94
N ALA A 209 7.16 -7.37 16.76
CA ALA A 209 6.56 -6.04 16.67
C ALA A 209 5.12 -6.01 17.21
N ALA A 210 4.31 -7.04 16.92
CA ALA A 210 2.95 -7.15 17.45
C ALA A 210 2.92 -7.33 18.97
N TYR A 211 3.94 -7.97 19.55
CA TYR A 211 4.11 -8.11 21.00
C TYR A 211 4.66 -6.86 21.70
N GLY A 212 4.95 -5.77 20.98
CA GLY A 212 5.52 -4.56 21.56
C GLY A 212 7.03 -4.66 21.85
N GLU A 213 7.74 -5.64 21.30
CA GLU A 213 9.17 -5.84 21.59
C GLU A 213 10.04 -4.79 20.87
N HIS A 214 10.94 -4.13 21.61
CA HIS A 214 11.89 -3.17 21.05
C HIS A 214 13.19 -3.81 20.53
N ASP A 215 13.45 -5.06 20.90
CA ASP A 215 14.70 -5.78 20.64
C ASP A 215 14.43 -7.21 20.14
N GLY A 216 15.48 -7.92 19.74
CA GLY A 216 15.38 -9.32 19.29
C GLY A 216 15.07 -9.50 17.80
N TYR A 217 14.89 -8.41 17.04
CA TYR A 217 14.69 -8.47 15.59
C TYR A 217 15.89 -9.08 14.85
N GLU A 218 15.59 -9.95 13.89
CA GLU A 218 16.55 -10.71 13.12
C GLU A 218 16.85 -10.04 11.77
N GLY A 219 18.11 -9.67 11.55
CA GLY A 219 18.59 -9.19 10.24
C GLY A 219 17.96 -7.87 9.78
N LEU A 220 17.73 -6.93 10.71
CA LEU A 220 17.28 -5.57 10.41
C LEU A 220 18.40 -4.56 10.72
N ALA A 221 18.75 -3.72 9.75
CA ALA A 221 19.68 -2.61 9.93
C ALA A 221 19.06 -1.44 10.71
N THR A 222 17.74 -1.26 10.60
CA THR A 222 16.95 -0.27 11.34
C THR A 222 15.81 -0.97 12.06
N LYS A 223 15.75 -0.84 13.38
CA LYS A 223 14.66 -1.42 14.18
C LYS A 223 13.34 -0.71 13.88
N PRO A 224 12.22 -1.44 13.77
CA PRO A 224 10.91 -0.83 13.57
C PRO A 224 10.42 -0.14 14.85
N VAL A 225 9.37 0.66 14.72
CA VAL A 225 8.55 1.06 15.86
C VAL A 225 7.59 -0.10 16.14
N PRO A 226 7.65 -0.75 17.32
CA PRO A 226 6.74 -1.85 17.64
C PRO A 226 5.33 -1.33 17.96
N LEU A 227 4.37 -2.25 18.11
CA LEU A 227 3.03 -1.92 18.56
C LEU A 227 3.07 -1.30 19.95
N ASP A 228 2.46 -0.13 20.11
CA ASP A 228 2.27 0.51 21.40
C ASP A 228 1.07 -0.12 22.11
N VAL A 229 1.34 -1.16 22.90
CA VAL A 229 0.33 -1.93 23.64
C VAL A 229 -0.30 -1.09 24.75
N GLU A 230 0.46 -0.17 25.35
CA GLU A 230 0.02 0.63 26.49
C GLU A 230 -0.95 1.74 26.05
N CYS A 231 -0.67 2.41 24.93
CA CYS A 231 -1.52 3.47 24.40
C CYS A 231 -2.75 2.95 23.62
N CYS A 232 -2.79 1.66 23.25
CA CYS A 232 -3.97 1.10 22.57
C CYS A 232 -5.12 0.92 23.57
N GLN A 233 -6.17 1.74 23.46
CA GLN A 233 -7.32 1.65 24.38
C GLN A 233 -8.11 0.34 24.21
N ASP A 234 -8.09 -0.26 23.03
CA ASP A 234 -8.72 -1.55 22.74
C ASP A 234 -7.75 -2.71 22.99
N GLN A 235 -7.77 -3.24 24.21
CA GLN A 235 -6.91 -4.35 24.62
C GLN A 235 -7.35 -5.70 24.02
N ALA A 236 -8.64 -5.85 23.66
CA ALA A 236 -9.12 -7.04 22.98
C ALA A 236 -8.55 -7.13 21.56
N LEU A 237 -8.47 -6.00 20.87
CA LEU A 237 -7.82 -5.89 19.56
C LEU A 237 -6.32 -6.21 19.64
N VAL A 238 -5.61 -5.73 20.66
CA VAL A 238 -4.18 -6.08 20.86
C VAL A 238 -4.01 -7.58 21.08
N ALA A 239 -4.85 -8.18 21.93
CA ALA A 239 -4.81 -9.62 22.19
C ALA A 239 -5.11 -10.45 20.93
N ALA A 240 -6.05 -10.00 20.10
CA ALA A 240 -6.32 -10.65 18.82
C ALA A 240 -5.16 -10.51 17.84
N ALA A 241 -4.53 -9.33 17.78
CA ALA A 241 -3.38 -9.09 16.90
C ALA A 241 -2.19 -9.99 17.27
N THR A 242 -1.87 -10.14 18.56
CA THR A 242 -0.80 -11.04 19.01
C THR A 242 -1.14 -12.50 18.75
N ALA A 243 -2.38 -12.92 19.04
CA ALA A 243 -2.85 -14.29 18.75
C ALA A 243 -2.84 -14.62 17.26
N ALA A 244 -3.17 -13.66 16.39
CA ALA A 244 -3.10 -13.83 14.94
C ALA A 244 -1.68 -14.07 14.45
N TRP A 245 -0.68 -13.39 15.03
CA TRP A 245 0.74 -13.60 14.71
C TRP A 245 1.31 -14.89 15.28
N ASP A 246 0.86 -15.32 16.47
CA ASP A 246 1.19 -16.65 17.00
C ASP A 246 0.73 -17.74 16.05
N ARG A 247 -0.54 -17.66 15.61
CA ARG A 247 -1.12 -18.60 14.64
C ARG A 247 -0.42 -18.55 13.29
N ALA A 248 -0.04 -17.36 12.82
CA ALA A 248 0.68 -17.20 11.56
C ALA A 248 2.05 -17.88 11.57
N ILE A 249 2.76 -17.84 12.71
CA ILE A 249 4.03 -18.55 12.88
C ILE A 249 3.81 -20.05 13.01
N GLU A 250 2.93 -20.48 13.92
CA GLU A 250 2.66 -21.89 14.19
C GLU A 250 2.28 -22.64 12.91
N LEU A 251 1.29 -22.12 12.16
CA LEU A 251 0.87 -22.73 10.90
C LEU A 251 1.93 -22.61 9.81
N GLY A 252 2.65 -21.50 9.76
CA GLY A 252 3.68 -21.25 8.76
C GLY A 252 4.90 -22.17 8.91
N GLU A 253 5.28 -22.51 10.13
CA GLU A 253 6.33 -23.49 10.41
C GLU A 253 5.90 -24.92 10.01
N MET A 254 4.61 -25.24 10.16
CA MET A 254 4.08 -26.56 9.80
C MET A 254 3.82 -26.74 8.30
N HIS A 255 3.34 -25.71 7.61
CA HIS A 255 2.78 -25.83 6.26
C HIS A 255 3.44 -24.92 5.22
N GLY A 256 4.28 -23.98 5.65
CA GLY A 256 4.71 -22.86 4.83
C GLY A 256 3.58 -21.87 4.57
N TYR A 257 3.77 -21.00 3.57
CA TYR A 257 2.79 -19.98 3.22
C TYR A 257 2.43 -20.05 1.75
N ARG A 258 1.15 -19.81 1.44
CA ARG A 258 0.67 -19.79 0.06
C ARG A 258 1.07 -18.53 -0.70
N ASN A 259 1.39 -17.44 -0.01
CA ASN A 259 1.60 -16.13 -0.60
C ASN A 259 2.88 -15.49 -0.07
N ALA A 260 3.80 -15.09 -0.96
CA ALA A 260 5.07 -14.47 -0.55
C ALA A 260 4.90 -13.07 0.07
N GLN A 261 3.80 -12.38 -0.26
CA GLN A 261 3.36 -11.13 0.32
C GLN A 261 1.84 -11.20 0.47
N SER A 262 1.28 -10.79 1.61
CA SER A 262 -0.16 -10.91 1.89
C SER A 262 -0.89 -9.57 1.93
N THR A 263 -0.28 -8.56 2.55
CA THR A 263 -0.92 -7.27 2.82
C THR A 263 -0.12 -6.08 2.29
N VAL A 264 -0.83 -5.05 1.88
CA VAL A 264 -0.26 -3.75 1.50
C VAL A 264 -1.35 -2.68 1.61
N ILE A 265 -0.97 -1.43 1.86
CA ILE A 265 -1.95 -0.36 1.97
C ILE A 265 -1.80 0.58 0.78
N ALA A 266 -2.64 0.33 -0.23
CA ALA A 266 -2.68 1.11 -1.46
C ALA A 266 -3.56 2.36 -1.31
N PRO A 267 -3.37 3.37 -2.17
CA PRO A 267 -4.31 4.48 -2.31
C PRO A 267 -5.70 4.00 -2.76
N THR A 268 -6.75 4.34 -2.01
CA THR A 268 -8.13 3.91 -2.29
C THR A 268 -9.00 5.01 -2.91
N GLY A 269 -8.41 5.86 -3.77
CA GLY A 269 -9.01 7.07 -4.34
C GLY A 269 -10.46 6.88 -4.82
N THR A 270 -10.68 5.90 -5.69
CA THR A 270 -11.99 5.63 -6.30
C THR A 270 -12.95 4.90 -5.36
N ILE A 271 -12.48 3.83 -4.72
CA ILE A 271 -13.35 2.93 -3.93
C ILE A 271 -13.77 3.50 -2.56
N ALA A 272 -13.04 4.49 -2.03
CA ALA A 272 -13.44 5.21 -0.82
C ALA A 272 -14.48 6.33 -1.10
N GLY A 273 -14.84 6.58 -2.36
CA GLY A 273 -15.74 7.66 -2.77
C GLY A 273 -17.20 7.52 -2.33
N ASP A 274 -17.64 6.32 -1.91
CA ASP A 274 -19.06 5.99 -1.73
C ASP A 274 -19.65 6.25 -0.33
N GLY A 275 -18.96 6.95 0.58
CA GLY A 275 -19.56 7.23 1.89
C GLY A 275 -19.00 8.39 2.69
N LEU A 276 -17.68 8.48 2.85
CA LEU A 276 -16.99 9.51 3.63
C LEU A 276 -15.57 9.61 3.07
N ARG A 277 -15.12 10.82 2.72
CA ARG A 277 -13.91 11.04 1.90
C ARG A 277 -12.60 10.83 2.67
N TYR A 278 -12.21 9.57 2.91
CA TYR A 278 -10.87 9.24 3.46
C TYR A 278 -10.22 8.12 2.62
N HIS A 279 -9.08 8.43 1.98
CA HIS A 279 -8.41 7.53 1.04
C HIS A 279 -7.22 6.81 1.68
N GLY A 280 -7.20 5.49 1.69
CA GLY A 280 -6.16 4.65 2.30
C GLY A 280 -5.96 4.99 3.78
N HIS A 281 -4.71 5.25 4.18
CA HIS A 281 -4.33 5.76 5.50
C HIS A 281 -4.31 7.30 5.62
N ARG A 282 -5.15 8.04 4.90
CA ARG A 282 -5.09 9.51 4.98
C ARG A 282 -5.94 10.06 6.12
N ALA A 283 -5.40 11.07 6.81
CA ALA A 283 -6.15 11.95 7.69
C ALA A 283 -7.27 12.69 6.91
N GLY A 284 -8.27 13.21 7.62
CA GLY A 284 -9.37 13.96 7.02
C GLY A 284 -8.91 15.22 6.31
N PHE A 285 -9.12 15.26 4.99
CA PHE A 285 -8.59 16.34 4.15
C PHE A 285 -9.49 17.59 4.09
N ARG A 286 -10.75 17.55 4.56
CA ARG A 286 -11.64 18.73 4.73
C ARG A 286 -13.01 18.37 5.32
N ALA A 287 -13.46 19.10 6.33
CA ALA A 287 -14.88 19.16 6.72
C ALA A 287 -15.64 20.03 5.70
N GLY A 288 -16.07 19.43 4.59
CA GLY A 288 -16.77 20.13 3.51
C GLY A 288 -15.93 20.25 2.23
N GLN A 289 -16.00 19.23 1.38
CA GLN A 289 -15.64 19.36 -0.03
C GLN A 289 -16.92 19.51 -0.86
N ILE A 290 -17.04 20.62 -1.58
CA ILE A 290 -18.06 20.78 -2.61
C ILE A 290 -17.57 20.01 -3.84
N GLN A 291 -18.27 18.94 -4.20
CA GLN A 291 -18.12 18.35 -5.54
C GLN A 291 -18.97 19.19 -6.48
N GLU A 292 -18.32 19.95 -7.36
CA GLU A 292 -19.03 20.50 -8.52
C GLU A 292 -19.40 19.35 -9.44
N THR A 293 -20.57 18.74 -9.18
CA THR A 293 -21.22 17.89 -10.16
C THR A 293 -21.80 18.82 -11.22
N GLY A 294 -21.33 18.71 -12.45
CA GLY A 294 -21.72 19.55 -13.59
C GLY A 294 -23.17 19.41 -14.04
N ARG A 295 -24.16 19.53 -13.13
CA ARG A 295 -25.55 19.81 -13.47
C ARG A 295 -25.74 21.32 -13.42
N ARG A 296 -25.61 21.98 -14.58
CA ARG A 296 -26.23 23.28 -14.82
C ARG A 296 -27.75 23.12 -14.59
N ARG A 297 -28.22 23.38 -13.36
CA ARG A 297 -29.63 23.68 -13.13
C ARG A 297 -29.84 25.16 -13.40
N LEU A 298 -30.74 25.40 -14.33
CA LEU A 298 -31.39 26.68 -14.58
C LEU A 298 -31.85 27.29 -13.25
N PHE A 299 -31.23 28.40 -12.86
CA PHE A 299 -31.85 29.43 -12.02
C PHE A 299 -31.59 30.76 -12.72
N GLN A 300 -32.43 31.02 -13.73
CA GLN A 300 -32.78 32.38 -14.12
C GLN A 300 -33.89 32.86 -13.18
N ASP A 301 -33.89 34.17 -12.92
CA ASP A 301 -34.94 34.97 -12.30
C ASP A 301 -35.08 34.90 -10.78
N HIS A 302 -34.33 35.75 -10.09
CA HIS A 302 -34.86 36.96 -9.45
C HIS A 302 -33.82 37.53 -8.46
N GLN A 303 -33.23 38.69 -8.77
CA GLN A 303 -32.98 39.78 -7.81
C GLN A 303 -32.53 41.05 -8.58
N PRO A 304 -33.11 42.24 -8.30
CA PRO A 304 -32.82 43.46 -9.03
C PRO A 304 -31.65 44.25 -8.42
N HIS A 305 -30.89 44.89 -9.32
CA HIS A 305 -30.11 46.12 -9.13
C HIS A 305 -29.33 46.34 -7.82
N ARG A 306 -28.00 46.25 -7.89
CA ARG A 306 -27.11 47.34 -7.46
C ARG A 306 -25.77 47.29 -8.20
N ALA A 307 -25.30 48.48 -8.54
CA ALA A 307 -24.34 48.83 -9.56
C ALA A 307 -22.87 48.68 -9.16
N ALA A 308 -22.01 48.56 -10.19
CA ALA A 308 -20.64 49.09 -10.36
C ALA A 308 -19.61 48.80 -9.24
N ILE A 309 -18.39 48.33 -9.52
CA ILE A 309 -17.36 49.07 -10.26
C ILE A 309 -16.43 48.09 -10.99
N ALA A 310 -16.06 48.50 -12.20
CA ALA A 310 -15.20 47.82 -13.14
C ALA A 310 -13.70 48.11 -12.92
N GLY A 311 -12.88 47.19 -13.44
CA GLY A 311 -11.46 47.34 -13.73
C GLY A 311 -10.88 45.93 -13.95
N GLY A 312 -10.87 45.32 -15.13
CA GLY A 312 -10.81 45.87 -16.47
C GLY A 312 -9.36 45.85 -16.94
N PHE A 313 -8.91 44.73 -17.52
CA PHE A 313 -8.02 44.67 -18.69
C PHE A 313 -7.90 43.21 -19.15
N GLY A 314 -8.66 42.87 -20.19
CA GLY A 314 -8.44 41.66 -20.98
C GLY A 314 -7.54 41.98 -22.18
N LEU A 315 -6.81 40.97 -22.67
CA LEU A 315 -6.38 40.89 -24.07
C LEU A 315 -5.94 39.46 -24.44
N ARG A 316 -6.84 38.81 -25.19
CA ARG A 316 -6.64 37.95 -26.38
C ARG A 316 -5.73 36.71 -26.28
N THR A 317 -6.39 35.55 -26.33
CA THR A 317 -5.87 34.35 -27.00
C THR A 317 -6.34 34.32 -28.46
N ALA A 318 -5.40 34.22 -29.40
CA ALA A 318 -5.65 33.95 -30.81
C ALA A 318 -4.97 32.64 -31.21
N ARG A 319 -5.73 31.72 -31.85
CA ARG A 319 -5.33 30.74 -32.89
C ARG A 319 -6.48 29.73 -33.01
N SER A 320 -7.37 29.90 -33.99
CA SER A 320 -7.30 29.46 -35.40
C SER A 320 -7.66 27.98 -35.57
N ALA A 321 -8.85 27.78 -36.12
CA ALA A 321 -9.31 26.54 -36.71
C ALA A 321 -8.38 26.07 -37.84
N ARG A 322 -8.11 24.76 -37.89
CA ARG A 322 -7.96 24.01 -39.15
C ARG A 322 -7.93 22.50 -38.87
N HIS A 323 -8.67 21.80 -39.73
CA HIS A 323 -8.54 20.40 -40.16
C HIS A 323 -9.30 19.30 -39.40
N ASP A 324 -10.55 19.12 -39.84
CA ASP A 324 -11.04 17.80 -40.24
C ASP A 324 -10.06 17.11 -41.20
N ARG A 325 -9.68 15.87 -40.87
CA ARG A 325 -9.44 14.72 -41.76
C ARG A 325 -8.61 13.68 -40.99
N LEU A 326 -9.20 12.50 -40.81
CA LEU A 326 -8.61 11.16 -40.99
C LEU A 326 -9.31 10.16 -40.05
N CYS A 327 -10.52 9.75 -40.44
CA CYS A 327 -11.04 8.43 -40.10
C CYS A 327 -10.45 7.42 -41.10
N GLY A 328 -9.86 6.32 -40.61
CA GLY A 328 -9.50 5.18 -41.45
C GLY A 328 -8.39 4.30 -40.86
N GLY A 329 -8.76 3.28 -40.09
CA GLY A 329 -7.86 2.20 -39.64
C GLY A 329 -8.67 1.00 -39.10
N PRO A 330 -8.31 -0.25 -39.41
CA PRO A 330 -9.25 -1.37 -39.53
C PRO A 330 -9.68 -2.02 -38.21
N ARG A 331 -10.90 -2.56 -38.21
CA ARG A 331 -11.50 -3.39 -37.16
C ARG A 331 -10.77 -4.73 -37.11
N TYR A 332 -10.26 -5.10 -35.93
CA TYR A 332 -9.76 -6.45 -35.67
C TYR A 332 -10.93 -7.44 -35.63
N THR A 333 -10.95 -8.35 -36.59
CA THR A 333 -11.82 -9.53 -36.62
C THR A 333 -11.25 -10.65 -35.76
N GLY A 334 -12.15 -11.46 -35.21
CA GLY A 334 -11.94 -12.35 -34.06
C GLY A 334 -10.85 -13.40 -34.17
N TRP A 335 -10.29 -13.72 -33.00
CA TRP A 335 -9.40 -14.85 -32.77
C TRP A 335 -10.19 -15.96 -32.06
N ARG A 336 -10.25 -17.15 -32.68
CA ARG A 336 -10.74 -18.40 -32.07
C ARG A 336 -9.54 -19.25 -31.64
N PRO A 337 -9.57 -19.91 -30.48
CA PRO A 337 -8.52 -20.84 -30.08
C PRO A 337 -8.67 -22.20 -30.77
N PRO A 338 -7.58 -22.89 -31.15
CA PRO A 338 -7.64 -24.28 -31.57
C PRO A 338 -7.50 -25.25 -30.38
N TYR A 339 -8.43 -26.21 -30.30
CA TYR A 339 -8.32 -27.62 -29.84
C TYR A 339 -7.62 -27.89 -28.48
N GLN A 340 -8.26 -28.43 -27.42
CA GLN A 340 -8.95 -29.72 -27.30
C GLN A 340 -8.33 -30.88 -28.10
N SER A 341 -7.46 -31.63 -27.43
CA SER A 341 -7.35 -33.09 -27.54
C SER A 341 -7.26 -33.67 -26.14
#